data_AF-A0A6J4K8J9-F1
#
_entry.id   AF-A0A6J4K8J9-F1
#
_cell.length_a   1.000
_cell.length_b   1.000
_cell.length_c   1.000
_cell.angle_alpha   90.00
_cell.angle_beta   90.00
_cell.angle_gamma   90.00
#
_symmetry.space_group_name_H-M   'P 1'
#
loop_
_entity.id
_entity.type
_entity.pdbx_description
1 polymer ?
#
loop_
_entity_poly.entity_id
_entity_poly.type
_entity_poly.pdbx_seq_one_letter_code
_entity_poly.pdbx_strand_id
1 'polypeptide(L)' 'GDNVQMVVELITPIAMEKELRFAIREGGRTVGAGVVTEIVE' A
#
# COMPACT_ATOMS: atom_id res chain seq x y z
N GLY A 1 9.82 -0.15 -14.15
CA GLY A 1 9.57 -0.65 -12.79
C GLY A 1 8.77 -1.91 -12.91
N ASP A 2 8.79 -2.74 -11.87
CA ASP A 2 8.15 -4.04 -11.87
C ASP A 2 6.78 -3.98 -11.18
N ASN A 3 5.85 -4.78 -11.66
CA ASN A 3 4.58 -4.99 -10.96
C ASN A 3 4.76 -6.19 -10.03
N VAL A 4 4.52 -5.97 -8.74
CA VAL A 4 4.68 -7.00 -7.72
C VAL A 4 3.47 -6.98 -6.79
N GLN A 5 3.13 -8.16 -6.25
CA GLN A 5 2.16 -8.29 -5.16
C GLN A 5 2.94 -8.47 -3.85
N MET A 6 2.44 -7.86 -2.77
CA MET A 6 3.09 -7.90 -1.46
C MET A 6 2.04 -7.87 -0.35
N VAL A 7 2.36 -8.51 0.77
CA VAL A 7 1.61 -8.38 2.02
C VAL A 7 2.27 -7.26 2.84
N VAL A 8 1.47 -6.36 3.39
CA VAL A 8 1.94 -5.18 4.13
C VAL A 8 1.26 -5.14 5.49
N GLU A 9 2.05 -4.97 6.55
CA GLU A 9 1.58 -4.75 7.90
C GLU A 9 1.71 -3.25 8.24
N LEU A 10 0.64 -2.65 8.78
CA LEU A 10 0.66 -1.26 9.18
C LEU A 10 0.96 -1.14 10.68
N ILE A 11 1.81 -0.16 11.05
CA ILE A 11 2.14 0.13 12.45
C ILE A 11 0.90 0.59 13.23
N THR A 12 -0.03 1.26 12.56
CA THR A 12 -1.28 1.76 13.14
C THR A 12 -2.47 1.40 12.26
N PRO A 13 -3.63 1.05 12.83
CA PRO A 13 -4.84 0.81 12.05
C PRO A 13 -5.26 2.05 11.24
N ILE A 14 -5.65 1.82 9.99
CA ILE A 14 -6.19 2.84 9.10
C ILE A 14 -7.48 2.28 8.49
N ALA A 15 -8.52 3.11 8.42
CA ALA A 15 -9.73 2.76 7.71
C ALA A 15 -9.41 2.56 6.22
N MET A 16 -9.68 1.37 5.70
CA MET A 16 -9.36 1.00 4.32
C MET A 16 -10.42 0.08 3.73
N GLU A 17 -10.49 0.08 2.41
CA GLU A 17 -11.34 -0.78 1.60
C GLU A 17 -10.56 -1.35 0.42
N LYS A 18 -11.05 -2.44 -0.19
CA LYS A 18 -10.48 -2.96 -1.43
C LYS A 18 -10.55 -1.89 -2.52
N GLU A 19 -9.62 -1.94 -3.47
CA GLU A 19 -9.47 -0.96 -4.56
C GLU A 19 -9.02 0.45 -4.13
N LEU A 20 -8.82 0.70 -2.84
CA LEU A 20 -8.20 1.92 -2.35
C LEU A 20 -6.79 2.08 -2.93
N ARG A 21 -6.52 3.23 -3.54
CA ARG A 21 -5.21 3.56 -4.12
C ARG A 21 -4.33 4.29 -3.10
N PHE A 22 -3.04 4.01 -3.12
CA PHE A 22 -2.07 4.66 -2.24
C PHE A 22 -0.72 4.89 -2.93
N ALA A 23 0.11 5.72 -2.33
CA ALA A 23 1.48 5.98 -2.76
C ALA A 23 2.47 5.48 -1.69
N ILE A 24 3.59 4.92 -2.14
CA ILE A 24 4.71 4.52 -1.28
C ILE A 24 5.75 5.63 -1.34
N ARG A 25 6.18 6.12 -0.18
CA ARG A 25 7.12 7.25 -0.06
C ARG A 25 8.29 6.91 0.85
N GLU A 26 9.49 7.28 0.41
CA GLU A 26 10.74 7.12 1.17
C GLU A 26 11.53 8.44 1.09
N GLY A 27 12.03 8.94 2.22
CA GLY A 27 12.79 10.20 2.27
C GLY A 27 12.04 11.40 1.68
N GLY A 28 10.70 11.40 1.75
CA GLY A 28 9.84 12.45 1.19
C GLY A 28 9.55 12.34 -0.31
N ARG A 29 10.14 11.39 -1.03
CA ARG A 29 9.91 11.15 -2.46
C ARG A 29 8.97 9.98 -2.69
N THR A 30 8.17 10.04 -3.75
CA THR A 30 7.33 8.91 -4.17
C THR A 30 8.18 7.89 -4.89
N VAL A 31 8.14 6.64 -4.45
CA VAL A 31 8.91 5.52 -5.00
C VAL A 31 8.03 4.43 -5.60
N GLY A 32 6.71 4.47 -5.33
CA GLY A 32 5.76 3.52 -5.88
C GLY A 32 4.31 3.97 -5.71
N ALA A 33 3.41 3.26 -6.38
CA ALA A 33 1.98 3.40 -6.25
C ALA A 33 1.34 2.01 -6.17
N GLY A 34 0.26 1.89 -5.42
CA GLY A 34 -0.40 0.62 -5.16
C GLY A 34 -1.91 0.76 -5.08
N VAL A 35 -2.56 -0.41 -5.08
CA VAL A 35 -3.98 -0.56 -4.85
C VAL A 35 -4.18 -1.72 -3.87
N VAL A 36 -5.08 -1.57 -2.91
CA VAL A 36 -5.40 -2.63 -1.94
C VAL A 36 -6.19 -3.72 -2.67
N THR A 37 -5.65 -4.94 -2.74
CA THR A 37 -6.31 -6.10 -3.36
C THR A 37 -7.13 -6.90 -2.34
N GLU A 38 -6.63 -7.02 -1.12
CA GLU A 38 -7.26 -7.77 -0.04
C GLU A 38 -6.86 -7.18 1.33
N ILE A 39 -7.74 -7.29 2.32
CA ILE A 39 -7.48 -6.89 3.71
C ILE A 39 -7.32 -8.18 4.50
N VAL A 40 -6.18 -8.32 5.19
CA VAL A 40 -5.80 -9.46 6.02
C VAL A 40 -5.61 -8.99 7.46
N GLU A 41 -6.03 -9.77 8.46
CA GLU A 41 -5.88 -9.51 9.90
C GLU A 41 -4.87 -10.46 10.54
#